data_AF-A0A351A351-F1
#
_entry.id   AF-A0A351A351-F1
#
_cell.length_a   1.000
_cell.length_b   1.000
_cell.length_c   1.000
_cell.angle_alpha   90.00
_cell.angle_beta   90.00
_cell.angle_gamma   90.00
#
_symmetry.space_group_name_H-M   'P 1'
#
loop_
_entity.id
_entity.type
_entity.pdbx_description
1 polymer ?
#
loop_
_entity_poly.entity_id
_entity_poly.type
_entity_poly.pdbx_seq_one_letter_code
_entity_poly.pdbx_strand_id
1 'polypeptide(L)'
;MRALIWLIGIFALAVGVAMVAGVNDGYVLVVLSPWRAQISLNLFIVLLVVGVLLVHLLLKVIGRTLGLPARVASWRERRRRQKADRALHGAINALFEGRFSQSLKSASTAYTASAGSSMAALVAARAAYGLQDEARYQEWLGHAAEEKGSEEAR
;
A
#
# COMPACT_ATOMS: atom_id res chain seq x y z
N MET A 1 11.42 1.47 -12.57
CA MET A 1 11.96 0.90 -13.82
C MET A 1 10.91 0.70 -14.91
N ARG A 2 9.79 -0.01 -14.67
CA ARG A 2 8.75 -0.26 -15.69
C ARG A 2 8.16 0.99 -16.37
N ALA A 3 8.01 2.11 -15.65
CA ALA A 3 7.48 3.35 -16.21
C ALA A 3 8.44 4.03 -17.19
N LEU A 4 9.75 3.91 -16.97
CA LEU A 4 10.77 4.50 -17.84
C LEU A 4 10.89 3.72 -19.14
N ILE A 5 10.87 2.38 -19.06
CA ILE A 5 10.85 1.48 -20.22
C ILE A 5 9.62 1.75 -21.09
N TRP A 6 8.47 1.97 -20.46
CA TRP A 6 7.22 2.25 -21.18
C TRP A 6 7.20 3.65 -21.82
N LEU A 7 7.80 4.66 -21.17
CA LEU A 7 7.97 6.00 -21.74
C LEU A 7 8.86 5.95 -22.98
N ILE A 8 9.97 5.22 -22.90
CA ILE A 8 10.92 5.04 -24.02
C ILE A 8 10.24 4.28 -25.17
N GLY A 9 9.48 3.22 -24.87
CA GLY A 9 8.74 2.46 -25.88
C GLY A 9 7.73 3.30 -26.66
N ILE A 10 7.03 4.23 -25.99
CA ILE A 10 6.11 5.14 -26.66
C ILE A 10 6.84 6.18 -27.49
N PHE A 11 7.95 6.73 -26.98
CA PHE A 11 8.73 7.69 -27.74
C PHE A 11 9.30 7.04 -29.00
N ALA A 12 9.81 5.80 -28.91
CA ALA A 12 10.28 5.03 -30.04
C ALA A 12 9.16 4.75 -31.06
N LEU A 13 7.95 4.41 -30.60
CA LEU A 13 6.80 4.16 -31.47
C LEU A 13 6.32 5.45 -32.15
N ALA A 14 6.29 6.58 -31.44
CA ALA A 14 5.94 7.88 -31.99
C ALA A 14 6.94 8.34 -33.07
N VAL A 15 8.25 8.16 -32.83
CA VAL A 15 9.31 8.46 -33.80
C VAL A 15 9.21 7.54 -35.02
N GLY A 16 8.94 6.24 -34.82
CA GLY A 16 8.75 5.29 -35.92
C GLY A 16 7.56 5.65 -36.82
N VAL A 17 6.43 6.02 -36.22
CA VAL A 17 5.24 6.49 -36.96
C VAL A 17 5.53 7.81 -37.69
N ALA A 18 6.25 8.75 -37.06
CA ALA A 18 6.64 10.00 -37.68
C ALA A 18 7.58 9.81 -38.89
N MET A 19 8.53 8.87 -38.81
CA MET A 19 9.42 8.57 -39.94
C MET A 19 8.70 7.93 -41.11
N VAL A 20 7.73 7.03 -40.86
CA VAL A 20 6.94 6.40 -41.93
C VAL A 20 5.95 7.40 -42.56
N ALA A 21 5.44 8.36 -41.78
CA ALA A 21 4.55 9.41 -42.26
C ALA A 21 5.25 10.50 -43.09
N GLY A 22 6.58 10.65 -42.98
CA GLY A 22 7.36 11.62 -43.76
C GLY A 22 7.49 11.30 -45.26
N VAL A 23 6.95 10.16 -45.72
CA VAL A 23 7.08 9.69 -47.11
C VAL A 23 5.85 10.03 -47.98
N ASN A 24 4.76 10.59 -47.41
CA ASN A 24 3.52 10.87 -48.17
C ASN A 24 2.95 12.28 -47.92
N ASP A 25 2.88 13.09 -48.99
CA ASP A 25 2.23 14.41 -49.09
C ASP A 25 0.68 14.33 -49.05
N GLY A 26 0.11 13.55 -48.12
CA GLY A 26 -1.33 13.41 -47.96
C GLY A 26 -1.96 14.64 -47.29
N TYR A 27 -2.94 15.28 -47.93
CA TYR A 27 -3.75 16.36 -47.33
C TYR A 27 -5.09 15.80 -46.85
N VAL A 28 -5.55 16.20 -45.65
CA VAL A 28 -6.90 15.89 -45.13
C VAL A 28 -7.74 17.16 -45.20
N LEU A 29 -8.80 17.14 -45.99
CA LEU A 29 -9.73 18.26 -46.10
C LEU A 29 -10.87 18.07 -45.10
N VAL A 30 -10.89 18.86 -44.02
CA VAL A 30 -12.01 18.88 -43.08
C VAL A 30 -12.94 20.03 -43.47
N VAL A 31 -14.10 19.69 -44.04
CA VAL A 31 -15.11 20.67 -44.48
C VAL A 31 -16.28 20.67 -43.50
N LEU A 32 -16.37 21.73 -42.70
CA LEU A 32 -17.57 22.11 -41.94
C LEU A 32 -18.02 23.47 -42.48
N SER A 33 -19.17 23.60 -43.13
CA SER A 33 -19.66 24.91 -43.62
C SER A 33 -19.91 25.82 -42.40
N PRO A 34 -19.26 27.00 -42.19
CA PRO A 34 -18.50 27.91 -43.09
C PRO A 34 -16.95 27.97 -42.88
N TRP A 35 -16.32 27.00 -42.22
CA TRP A 35 -14.88 26.97 -41.94
C TRP A 35 -14.17 25.87 -42.77
N ARG A 36 -13.28 26.29 -43.69
CA ARG A 36 -12.44 25.38 -44.48
C ARG A 36 -11.03 25.36 -43.90
N ALA A 37 -10.74 24.40 -43.02
CA ALA A 37 -9.39 24.18 -42.49
C ALA A 37 -8.70 23.09 -43.32
N GLN A 38 -7.67 23.47 -44.09
CA GLN A 38 -6.77 22.52 -44.74
C GLN A 38 -5.75 22.06 -43.70
N ILE A 39 -5.94 20.87 -43.15
CA ILE A 39 -5.03 20.29 -42.16
C ILE A 39 -4.23 19.22 -42.88
N SER A 40 -2.90 19.33 -42.89
CA SER A 40 -2.06 18.27 -43.45
C SER A 40 -2.34 16.95 -42.71
N LEU A 41 -2.37 15.82 -43.41
CA LEU A 41 -2.57 14.50 -42.78
C LEU A 41 -1.57 14.30 -41.63
N ASN A 42 -0.38 14.86 -41.81
CA ASN A 42 0.68 14.89 -40.79
C ASN A 42 0.22 15.59 -39.49
N LEU A 43 -0.41 16.77 -39.56
CA LEU A 43 -0.90 17.46 -38.37
C LEU A 43 -2.05 16.69 -37.70
N PHE A 44 -2.93 16.06 -38.49
CA PHE A 44 -4.01 15.23 -37.96
C PHE A 44 -3.46 14.00 -37.20
N ILE A 45 -2.46 13.32 -37.76
CA ILE A 45 -1.82 12.16 -37.12
C ILE A 45 -1.08 12.59 -35.85
N VAL A 46 -0.31 13.69 -35.89
CA VAL A 46 0.38 14.23 -34.71
C VAL A 46 -0.63 14.56 -33.61
N LEU A 47 -1.73 15.24 -33.94
CA LEU A 47 -2.76 15.60 -32.97
C LEU A 47 -3.44 14.37 -32.38
N LEU A 48 -3.69 13.33 -33.17
CA LEU A 48 -4.28 12.08 -32.71
C LEU A 48 -3.33 11.32 -31.76
N VAL A 49 -2.03 11.25 -32.08
CA VAL A 49 -1.02 10.66 -31.21
C VAL A 49 -0.89 11.44 -29.89
N VAL A 50 -0.81 12.78 -29.96
CA VAL A 50 -0.74 13.66 -28.78
C VAL A 50 -2.01 13.53 -27.93
N GLY A 51 -3.19 13.45 -28.56
CA GLY A 51 -4.47 13.28 -27.89
C GLY A 51 -4.56 11.96 -27.12
N VAL A 52 -4.18 10.83 -27.75
CA VAL A 52 -4.12 9.53 -27.08
C VAL A 52 -3.10 9.54 -25.94
N LEU A 53 -1.94 10.18 -26.13
CA LEU A 53 -0.93 10.33 -25.09
C LEU A 53 -1.46 11.12 -23.89
N LEU A 54 -2.13 12.24 -24.12
CA LEU A 54 -2.74 13.09 -23.10
C LEU A 54 -3.81 12.32 -22.31
N VAL A 55 -4.72 11.64 -23.00
CA VAL A 55 -5.77 10.81 -22.37
C VAL A 55 -5.12 9.73 -21.51
N HIS A 56 -4.13 9.00 -22.04
CA HIS A 56 -3.42 7.99 -21.27
C HIS A 56 -2.73 8.58 -20.03
N LEU A 57 -2.06 9.72 -20.17
CA LEU A 57 -1.35 10.38 -19.07
C LEU A 57 -2.35 10.84 -18.00
N LEU A 58 -3.51 11.34 -18.41
CA LEU A 58 -4.59 11.75 -17.52
C LEU A 58 -5.16 10.56 -16.74
N LEU A 59 -5.48 9.45 -17.43
CA LEU A 59 -5.92 8.19 -16.79
C LEU A 59 -4.86 7.65 -15.82
N LYS A 60 -3.57 7.77 -16.16
CA LYS A 60 -2.46 7.33 -15.31
C LYS A 60 -2.26 8.24 -14.10
N VAL A 61 -2.42 9.55 -14.25
CA VAL A 61 -2.39 10.52 -13.15
C VAL A 61 -3.58 10.25 -12.24
N ILE A 62 -4.80 10.17 -12.76
CA ILE A 62 -6.02 9.83 -12.03
C ILE A 62 -5.87 8.48 -11.31
N GLY A 63 -5.37 7.45 -11.97
CA GLY A 63 -5.12 6.14 -11.38
C GLY A 63 -4.00 6.12 -10.34
N ARG A 64 -3.02 7.04 -10.42
CA ARG A 64 -2.02 7.22 -9.36
C ARG A 64 -2.56 8.02 -8.18
N THR A 65 -3.38 9.04 -8.42
CA THR A 65 -4.05 9.83 -7.40
C THR A 65 -5.06 8.97 -6.63
N LEU A 66 -5.79 8.08 -7.32
CA LEU A 66 -6.72 7.11 -6.74
C LEU A 66 -6.06 5.81 -6.26
N GLY A 67 -4.79 5.56 -6.62
CA GLY A 67 -4.05 4.33 -6.31
C GLY A 67 -3.17 4.40 -5.06
N LEU A 68 -3.02 5.57 -4.44
CA LEU A 68 -2.33 5.75 -3.16
C LEU A 68 -2.99 5.07 -1.94
N PRO A 69 -4.33 4.94 -1.82
CA PRO A 69 -4.92 4.30 -0.64
C PRO A 69 -4.82 2.77 -0.67
N ALA A 70 -4.74 2.13 -1.84
CA ALA A 70 -4.74 0.67 -1.98
C ALA A 70 -3.40 0.01 -1.59
N ARG A 71 -2.25 0.67 -1.81
CA ARG A 71 -0.95 0.15 -1.34
C ARG A 71 -0.70 0.37 0.15
N VAL A 72 -1.41 1.29 0.79
CA VAL A 72 -1.33 1.51 2.24
C VAL A 72 -2.25 0.56 3.01
N ALA A 73 -3.33 0.08 2.41
CA ALA A 73 -4.20 -0.93 3.02
C ALA A 73 -3.47 -2.26 3.30
N SER A 74 -2.72 -2.78 2.32
CA SER A 74 -1.92 -4.01 2.49
C SER A 74 -0.61 -3.83 3.25
N TRP A 75 -0.17 -2.58 3.46
CA TRP A 75 0.97 -2.26 4.33
C TRP A 75 0.54 -2.03 5.78
N ARG A 76 -0.70 -1.61 6.04
CA ARG A 76 -1.26 -1.50 7.40
C ARG A 76 -1.33 -2.86 8.08
N GLU A 77 -1.76 -3.90 7.36
CA GLU A 77 -1.81 -5.28 7.86
C GLU A 77 -0.41 -5.79 8.26
N ARG A 78 0.60 -5.58 7.40
CA ARG A 78 1.98 -6.01 7.64
C ARG A 78 2.69 -5.16 8.71
N ARG A 79 2.42 -3.85 8.77
CA ARG A 79 3.02 -2.94 9.76
C ARG A 79 2.42 -3.15 11.16
N ARG A 80 1.13 -3.53 11.26
CA ARG A 80 0.52 -3.95 12.54
C ARG A 80 1.18 -5.21 13.08
N ARG A 81 1.35 -6.25 12.25
CA ARG A 81 2.08 -7.47 12.64
C ARG A 81 3.52 -7.19 13.09
N GLN A 82 4.28 -6.42 12.32
CA GLN A 82 5.66 -6.07 12.69
C GLN A 82 5.76 -5.20 13.96
N LYS A 83 4.76 -4.33 14.22
CA LYS A 83 4.73 -3.51 15.43
C LYS A 83 4.37 -4.35 16.66
N ALA A 84 3.44 -5.29 16.52
CA ALA A 84 3.09 -6.25 17.55
C ALA A 84 4.28 -7.13 17.93
N ASP A 85 4.99 -7.66 16.92
CA ASP A 85 6.16 -8.53 17.11
C ASP A 85 7.29 -7.82 17.88
N ARG A 86 7.63 -6.57 17.50
CA ARG A 86 8.61 -5.77 18.24
C ARG A 86 8.17 -5.43 19.66
N ALA A 87 6.89 -5.15 19.87
CA ALA A 87 6.37 -4.86 21.21
C ALA A 87 6.40 -6.11 22.10
N LEU A 88 6.11 -7.29 21.54
CA LEU A 88 6.19 -8.57 22.23
C LEU A 88 7.64 -8.90 22.62
N HIS A 89 8.59 -8.78 21.68
CA HIS A 89 10.01 -8.98 21.98
C HIS A 89 10.51 -8.02 23.05
N GLY A 90 10.10 -6.73 22.98
CA GLY A 90 10.42 -5.75 24.01
C GLY A 90 9.83 -6.08 25.38
N ALA A 91 8.61 -6.65 25.42
CA ALA A 91 7.99 -7.11 26.66
C ALA A 91 8.76 -8.30 27.26
N ILE A 92 9.10 -9.30 26.44
CA ILE A 92 9.85 -10.49 26.86
C ILE A 92 11.23 -10.09 27.41
N ASN A 93 11.95 -9.21 26.71
CA ASN A 93 13.24 -8.72 27.21
C ASN A 93 13.09 -8.00 28.55
N ALA A 94 12.11 -7.09 28.68
CA ALA A 94 11.84 -6.40 29.94
C ALA A 94 11.43 -7.37 31.08
N LEU A 95 10.75 -8.48 30.75
CA LEU A 95 10.40 -9.52 31.72
C LEU A 95 11.66 -10.19 32.28
N PHE A 96 12.59 -10.58 31.42
CA PHE A 96 13.85 -11.21 31.81
C PHE A 96 14.83 -10.22 32.47
N GLU A 97 14.74 -8.93 32.14
CA GLU A 97 15.47 -7.86 32.84
C GLU A 97 14.90 -7.57 34.25
N GLY A 98 13.79 -8.20 34.65
CA GLY A 98 13.11 -7.95 35.94
C GLY A 98 12.29 -6.65 35.98
N ARG A 99 12.11 -5.99 34.83
CA ARG A 99 11.37 -4.73 34.70
C ARG A 99 9.89 -5.00 34.43
N PHE A 100 9.23 -5.63 35.40
CA PHE A 100 7.88 -6.15 35.26
C PHE A 100 6.83 -5.09 34.88
N SER A 101 6.96 -3.85 35.37
CA SER A 101 6.05 -2.74 35.01
C SER A 101 6.16 -2.34 33.53
N GLN A 102 7.37 -2.34 32.97
CA GLN A 102 7.57 -2.06 31.55
C GLN A 102 7.15 -3.25 30.69
N SER A 103 7.46 -4.48 31.14
CA SER A 103 7.00 -5.71 30.48
C SER A 103 5.49 -5.71 30.32
N LEU A 104 4.74 -5.43 31.40
CA LEU A 104 3.28 -5.38 31.39
C LEU A 104 2.74 -4.34 30.39
N LYS A 105 3.33 -3.14 30.36
CA LYS A 105 2.92 -2.07 29.44
C LYS A 105 3.24 -2.39 27.98
N SER A 106 4.39 -3.00 27.72
CA SER A 106 4.79 -3.42 26.37
C SER A 106 3.93 -4.61 25.89
N ALA A 107 3.61 -5.55 26.78
CA ALA A 107 2.77 -6.71 26.49
C ALA A 107 1.31 -6.31 26.19
N SER A 108 0.71 -5.39 26.96
CA SER A 108 -0.63 -4.87 26.67
C SER A 108 -0.69 -4.10 25.33
N THR A 109 0.38 -3.38 25.00
CA THR A 109 0.53 -2.74 23.69
C THR A 109 0.64 -3.77 22.56
N ALA A 110 1.35 -4.89 22.77
CA ALA A 110 1.43 -5.98 21.81
C ALA A 110 0.08 -6.70 21.63
N TYR A 111 -0.65 -6.94 22.72
CA TYR A 111 -1.97 -7.56 22.73
C TYR A 111 -2.99 -6.77 21.90
N THR A 112 -3.07 -5.45 22.13
CA THR A 112 -3.96 -4.56 21.35
C THR A 112 -3.51 -4.41 19.89
N ALA A 113 -2.20 -4.40 19.62
CA ALA A 113 -1.67 -4.29 18.26
C ALA A 113 -1.86 -5.58 17.42
N SER A 114 -1.84 -6.74 18.07
CA SER A 114 -2.02 -8.06 17.44
C SER A 114 -3.47 -8.56 17.45
N ALA A 115 -4.42 -7.73 17.85
CA ALA A 115 -5.84 -8.07 17.95
C ALA A 115 -6.12 -9.30 18.83
N GLY A 116 -5.42 -9.44 19.97
CA GLY A 116 -5.77 -10.46 20.96
C GLY A 116 -4.74 -11.56 21.20
N SER A 117 -3.56 -11.54 20.56
CA SER A 117 -2.56 -12.62 20.68
C SER A 117 -2.43 -13.22 22.09
N SER A 118 -2.76 -14.51 22.22
CA SER A 118 -2.70 -15.27 23.48
C SER A 118 -1.31 -15.20 24.14
N MET A 119 -0.24 -15.21 23.32
CA MET A 119 1.13 -15.09 23.80
C MET A 119 1.41 -13.75 24.49
N ALA A 120 0.89 -12.64 23.97
CA ALA A 120 1.02 -11.33 24.61
C ALA A 120 0.27 -11.26 25.94
N ALA A 121 -0.91 -11.88 26.03
CA ALA A 121 -1.68 -11.98 27.27
C ALA A 121 -0.96 -12.82 28.34
N LEU A 122 -0.34 -13.95 27.96
CA LEU A 122 0.48 -14.76 28.88
C LEU A 122 1.71 -14.01 29.40
N VAL A 123 2.40 -13.26 28.54
CA VAL A 123 3.54 -12.41 28.96
C VAL A 123 3.08 -11.30 29.90
N ALA A 124 1.91 -10.70 29.64
CA ALA A 124 1.30 -9.71 30.53
C ALA A 124 0.93 -10.32 31.89
N ALA A 125 0.31 -11.51 31.92
CA ALA A 125 0.01 -12.24 33.15
C ALA A 125 1.30 -12.51 33.95
N ARG A 126 2.34 -13.03 33.30
CA ARG A 126 3.62 -13.30 33.98
C ARG A 126 4.26 -12.03 34.56
N ALA A 127 4.15 -10.90 33.86
CA ALA A 127 4.62 -9.62 34.35
C ALA A 127 3.79 -9.12 35.54
N ALA A 128 2.46 -9.27 35.51
CA ALA A 128 1.57 -8.92 36.63
C ALA A 128 1.86 -9.76 37.89
N TYR A 129 2.14 -11.05 37.71
CA TYR A 129 2.59 -11.92 38.80
C TYR A 129 3.89 -11.42 39.44
N GLY A 130 4.86 -10.98 38.63
CA GLY A 130 6.11 -10.38 39.12
C GLY A 130 5.92 -9.05 39.86
N LEU A 131 4.81 -8.34 39.62
CA LEU A 131 4.41 -7.14 40.36
C LEU A 131 3.59 -7.44 41.63
N GLN A 132 3.32 -8.72 41.93
CA GLN A 132 2.43 -9.16 43.00
C GLN A 132 0.99 -8.59 42.87
N ASP A 133 0.57 -8.31 41.64
CA ASP A 133 -0.78 -7.81 41.32
C ASP A 133 -1.67 -8.98 40.87
N GLU A 134 -2.23 -9.69 41.85
CA GLU A 134 -3.05 -10.88 41.62
C GLU A 134 -4.33 -10.58 40.83
N ALA A 135 -4.92 -9.40 41.03
CA ALA A 135 -6.13 -8.99 40.31
C ALA A 135 -5.87 -8.89 38.81
N ARG A 136 -4.79 -8.19 38.42
CA ARG A 136 -4.40 -8.09 37.00
C ARG A 136 -3.92 -9.43 36.44
N TYR A 137 -3.25 -10.24 37.24
CA TYR A 137 -2.82 -11.58 36.80
C TYR A 137 -4.00 -12.43 36.34
N GLN A 138 -5.07 -12.49 37.14
CA GLN A 138 -6.28 -13.25 36.81
C GLN A 138 -7.00 -12.66 35.58
N GLU A 139 -7.06 -11.34 35.45
CA GLU A 139 -7.62 -10.65 34.27
C GLU A 139 -6.90 -11.05 32.99
N TRP A 140 -5.55 -10.98 32.97
CA TRP A 140 -4.76 -11.34 31.81
C TRP A 140 -4.77 -12.84 31.50
N LEU A 141 -4.92 -13.70 32.51
CA LEU A 141 -5.15 -15.13 32.31
C LEU A 141 -6.49 -15.40 31.63
N GLY A 142 -7.54 -14.68 32.02
CA GLY A 142 -8.84 -14.75 31.36
C GLY A 142 -8.74 -14.42 29.86
N HIS A 143 -8.09 -13.31 29.53
CA HIS A 143 -7.84 -12.92 28.13
C HIS A 143 -7.02 -13.95 27.35
N ALA A 144 -6.00 -14.56 27.98
CA ALA A 144 -5.20 -15.59 27.34
C ALA A 144 -6.01 -16.87 27.02
N ALA A 145 -6.95 -17.23 27.91
CA ALA A 145 -7.80 -18.39 27.77
C ALA A 145 -8.90 -18.19 26.71
N GLU A 146 -9.53 -17.00 26.68
CA GLU A 146 -10.55 -16.64 25.68
C GLU A 146 -10.00 -16.69 24.25
N GLU A 147 -8.81 -16.11 24.02
CA GLU A 147 -8.23 -16.10 22.67
C GLU A 147 -7.74 -17.48 22.24
N LYS A 148 -7.17 -18.27 23.16
CA LYS A 148 -6.75 -19.63 22.82
C LYS A 148 -7.94 -20.49 22.38
N GLY A 149 -9.09 -20.32 23.02
CA GLY A 149 -10.33 -20.99 22.61
C GLY A 149 -10.88 -20.53 21.25
N SER A 150 -10.63 -19.26 20.87
CA SER A 150 -11.05 -18.72 19.56
C SER A 150 -10.12 -19.17 18.43
N GLU A 151 -8.83 -19.38 18.73
CA GLU A 151 -7.81 -19.87 17.80
C GLU A 151 -7.94 -21.38 17.54
N GLU A 152 -8.30 -22.18 18.56
CA GLU A 152 -8.56 -23.63 18.42
C GLU A 152 -9.89 -23.96 17.70
N ALA A 153 -10.84 -23.03 17.67
CA ALA A 153 -12.14 -23.21 17.02
C ALA A 153 -12.17 -22.85 15.51
N ARG A 154 -11.04 -22.40 14.95
CA ARG A 154 -10.90 -21.88 13.57
C ARG A 154 -10.10 -22.81 12.67
#